data_AF-A0A7S2YYV3-F1
#
_entry.id   AF-A0A7S2YYV3-F1
#
_cell.length_a   1.000
_cell.length_b   1.000
_cell.length_c   1.000
_cell.angle_alpha   90.00
_cell.angle_beta   90.00
_cell.angle_gamma   90.00
#
_symmetry.space_group_name_H-M   'P 1'
#
loop_
_entity.id
_entity.type
_entity.pdbx_description
1 polymer ?
#
loop_
_entity_poly.entity_id
_entity_poly.type
_entity_poly.pdbx_seq_one_letter_code
_entity_poly.pdbx_strand_id
1 'polypeptide(L)'
;PDFHQRVKVLQHYGYLDDLQLVKVKGRVACEIQSCNELLATEMIFRGVLADLAPQEAIALMSALVFQGGSSSGESYGLSETDERELEGPLRTKVQVLVALAE
;
A
#
# COMPACT_ATOMS: atom_id res chain seq x y z
N PRO A 1 7.13 21.16 14.21
CA PRO A 1 8.20 20.23 13.76
C PRO A 1 7.67 19.14 12.82
N ASP A 2 6.63 18.39 13.23
CA ASP A 2 6.07 17.26 12.47
C ASP A 2 5.53 17.65 11.07
N PHE A 3 4.78 18.74 10.97
CA PHE A 3 4.25 19.24 9.68
C PHE A 3 5.35 19.48 8.63
N HIS A 4 6.39 20.24 8.98
CA HIS A 4 7.48 20.56 8.05
C HIS A 4 8.26 19.31 7.64
N GLN A 5 8.35 18.31 8.52
CA GLN A 5 8.96 17.03 8.21
C GLN A 5 8.11 16.25 7.19
N ARG A 6 6.79 16.21 7.35
CA ARG A 6 5.87 15.60 6.37
C ARG A 6 5.90 16.31 5.02
N VAL A 7 5.93 17.65 5.01
CA VAL A 7 6.07 18.42 3.76
C VAL A 7 7.36 18.04 3.02
N LYS A 8 8.48 17.93 3.73
CA LYS A 8 9.76 17.49 3.14
C LYS A 8 9.67 16.08 2.55
N VAL A 9 9.00 15.15 3.23
CA VAL A 9 8.77 13.79 2.71
C VAL A 9 7.92 13.83 1.44
N LEU A 10 6.82 14.58 1.45
CA LEU A 10 5.93 14.73 0.29
C LEU A 10 6.63 15.39 -0.90
N GLN A 11 7.53 16.36 -0.67
CA GLN A 11 8.38 16.94 -1.72
C GLN A 11 9.39 15.91 -2.24
N HIS A 12 10.06 15.18 -1.35
CA HIS A 12 11.05 14.16 -1.70
C HIS A 12 10.45 13.06 -2.60
N TYR A 13 9.24 12.59 -2.29
CA TYR A 13 8.55 11.57 -3.08
C TYR A 13 7.72 12.11 -4.26
N GLY A 14 7.78 13.43 -4.51
CA GLY A 14 7.17 14.07 -5.67
C GLY A 14 5.65 14.25 -5.62
N TYR A 15 5.06 14.26 -4.42
CA TYR A 15 3.66 14.65 -4.19
C TYR A 15 3.47 16.17 -4.24
N LEU A 16 4.51 16.91 -3.81
CA LEU A 16 4.62 18.36 -3.91
C LEU A 16 5.84 18.74 -4.78
N ASP A 17 5.83 19.94 -5.36
CA ASP A 17 7.02 20.54 -5.98
C ASP A 17 7.82 21.41 -4.99
N ASP A 18 8.90 22.05 -5.48
CA ASP A 18 9.78 22.90 -4.66
C ASP A 18 9.07 24.14 -4.11
N LEU A 19 7.99 24.57 -4.75
CA LEU A 19 7.12 25.67 -4.32
C LEU A 19 5.94 25.19 -3.45
N GLN A 20 5.94 23.91 -3.06
CA GLN A 20 4.89 23.25 -2.27
C GLN A 20 3.54 23.19 -3.00
N LEU A 21 3.54 23.24 -4.33
CA LEU A 21 2.34 23.03 -5.13
C LEU A 21 2.09 21.54 -5.36
N VAL A 22 0.82 21.15 -5.37
CA VAL A 22 0.41 19.74 -5.51
C VAL A 22 0.67 19.23 -6.92
N LYS A 23 1.44 18.16 -7.04
CA LYS A 23 1.71 17.46 -8.31
C LYS A 23 0.63 16.42 -8.61
N VAL A 24 0.67 15.82 -9.81
CA VAL A 24 -0.28 14.77 -10.21
C VAL A 24 -0.36 13.64 -9.19
N LYS A 25 0.79 13.18 -8.69
CA LYS A 25 0.88 12.14 -7.65
C LYS A 25 0.19 12.55 -6.35
N GLY A 26 0.36 13.81 -5.93
CA GLY A 26 -0.37 14.43 -4.83
C GLY A 26 -1.88 14.40 -5.01
N ARG A 27 -2.37 14.79 -6.20
CA ARG A 27 -3.81 14.74 -6.48
C ARG A 27 -4.37 13.32 -6.46
N VAL A 28 -3.63 12.35 -7.00
CA VAL A 28 -4.07 10.94 -6.97
C VAL A 28 -4.19 10.45 -5.54
N ALA A 29 -3.22 10.76 -4.67
CA ALA A 29 -3.31 10.40 -3.25
C ALA A 29 -4.50 11.03 -2.54
N CYS A 30 -4.86 12.27 -2.88
CA CYS A 30 -6.03 12.94 -2.30
C CYS A 30 -7.35 12.22 -2.59
N GLU A 31 -7.43 11.41 -3.65
CA GLU A 31 -8.63 10.65 -4.02
C GLU A 31 -8.70 9.27 -3.34
N ILE A 32 -7.63 8.80 -2.69
CA ILE A 32 -7.60 7.51 -2.02
C ILE A 32 -8.01 7.69 -0.56
N GLN A 33 -9.17 7.14 -0.20
CA GLN A 33 -9.76 7.31 1.15
C GLN A 33 -9.96 5.98 1.90
N SER A 34 -9.82 4.84 1.23
CA SER A 34 -10.20 3.52 1.76
C SER A 34 -9.03 2.70 2.30
N CYS A 35 -7.80 3.16 2.11
CA CYS A 35 -6.57 2.47 2.53
C CYS A 35 -5.42 3.49 2.66
N ASN A 36 -4.20 3.04 2.94
CA ASN A 36 -3.02 3.92 3.00
C ASN A 36 -2.78 4.61 1.64
N GLU A 37 -3.05 5.91 1.60
CA GLU A 37 -3.09 6.74 0.40
C GLU A 37 -1.72 6.86 -0.29
N LEU A 38 -0.63 6.89 0.49
CA LEU A 38 0.72 7.01 -0.06
C LEU A 38 1.15 5.68 -0.69
N LEU A 39 0.98 4.57 0.03
CA LEU A 39 1.38 3.25 -0.46
C LEU A 39 0.58 2.85 -1.70
N ALA A 40 -0.75 3.05 -1.68
CA ALA A 40 -1.60 2.81 -2.84
C ALA A 40 -1.22 3.68 -4.04
N THR A 41 -0.88 4.95 -3.81
CA THR A 41 -0.41 5.84 -4.89
C THR A 41 0.94 5.37 -5.45
N GLU A 42 1.89 4.93 -4.61
CA GLU A 42 3.17 4.38 -5.10
C GLU A 42 2.95 3.13 -5.98
N MET A 43 2.05 2.24 -5.58
CA MET A 43 1.73 1.05 -6.39
C MET A 43 1.20 1.40 -7.77
N ILE A 44 0.32 2.39 -7.85
CA ILE A 44 -0.22 2.89 -9.13
C ILE A 44 0.92 3.45 -9.99
N PHE A 45 1.72 4.36 -9.44
CA PHE A 45 2.77 5.06 -10.20
C PHE A 45 3.97 4.18 -10.57
N ARG A 46 4.25 3.13 -9.79
CA ARG A 46 5.29 2.14 -10.09
C ARG A 46 4.78 1.01 -10.98
N GLY A 47 3.49 1.02 -11.36
CA GLY A 47 2.89 0.01 -12.23
C GLY A 47 2.73 -1.37 -11.57
N VAL A 48 2.79 -1.46 -10.24
CA VAL A 48 2.76 -2.73 -9.51
C VAL A 48 1.51 -3.54 -9.84
N LEU A 49 0.37 -2.86 -10.03
CA LEU A 49 -0.90 -3.51 -10.33
C LEU A 49 -1.05 -3.92 -11.80
N ALA A 50 -0.22 -3.40 -12.70
CA ALA A 50 -0.37 -3.61 -14.15
C ALA A 50 0.00 -5.04 -14.58
N ASP A 51 0.96 -5.66 -13.89
CA ASP A 51 1.47 -7.00 -14.18
C ASP A 51 0.77 -8.11 -13.38
N LEU A 52 -0.25 -7.76 -12.59
CA LEU A 52 -0.97 -8.71 -11.75
C LEU A 52 -2.21 -9.24 -12.45
N ALA A 53 -2.48 -10.53 -12.27
CA ALA A 53 -3.79 -11.07 -12.59
C ALA A 53 -4.84 -10.41 -11.67
N PRO A 54 -6.12 -10.28 -12.10
CA PRO A 54 -7.15 -9.63 -11.31
C PRO A 54 -7.28 -10.18 -9.88
N GLN A 55 -7.14 -11.50 -9.71
CA GLN A 55 -7.21 -12.18 -8.42
C GLN A 55 -6.06 -11.77 -7.50
N GLU A 56 -4.85 -11.65 -8.05
CA GLU A 56 -3.66 -11.22 -7.32
C GLU A 56 -3.75 -9.75 -6.91
N ALA A 57 -4.25 -8.89 -7.81
CA ALA A 57 -4.47 -7.47 -7.53
C ALA A 57 -5.48 -7.28 -6.40
N ILE A 58 -6.60 -8.01 -6.43
CA ILE A 58 -7.61 -7.98 -5.36
C ILE A 58 -7.03 -8.47 -4.04
N ALA A 59 -6.29 -9.59 -4.03
CA ALA A 59 -5.66 -10.09 -2.82
C ALA A 59 -4.70 -9.07 -2.20
N LEU A 60 -3.85 -8.43 -3.03
CA LEU A 60 -2.95 -7.37 -2.60
C LEU A 60 -3.71 -6.17 -2.02
N MET A 61 -4.76 -5.70 -2.70
CA MET A 61 -5.57 -4.57 -2.25
C MET A 61 -6.33 -4.88 -0.96
N SER A 62 -6.74 -6.14 -0.74
CA SER A 62 -7.41 -6.56 0.50
C SER A 62 -6.53 -6.35 1.74
N ALA A 63 -5.22 -6.58 1.61
CA ALA A 63 -4.25 -6.34 2.68
C ALA A 63 -4.10 -4.85 3.04
N LEU A 64 -4.32 -3.94 2.09
CA LEU A 64 -4.22 -2.49 2.32
C LEU A 64 -5.45 -1.90 3.03
N VAL A 65 -6.60 -2.54 2.87
CA VAL A 65 -7.86 -2.14 3.50
C VAL A 65 -7.99 -2.75 4.91
N PHE A 66 -7.30 -3.86 5.17
CA PHE A 66 -7.31 -4.52 6.47
C PHE A 66 -6.62 -3.66 7.53
N GLN A 67 -7.38 -3.25 8.56
CA GLN A 67 -6.91 -2.46 9.69
C GLN A 67 -6.87 -3.26 11.01
N GLY A 68 -6.94 -4.60 10.94
CA GLY A 68 -7.05 -5.45 12.12
C GLY A 68 -5.74 -5.49 12.92
N GLY A 69 -5.78 -5.00 14.16
CA GLY A 69 -4.75 -5.25 15.16
C GLY A 69 -4.93 -6.63 15.77
N SER A 70 -3.83 -7.31 16.09
CA SER A 70 -3.78 -8.57 16.85
C SER A 70 -4.32 -8.46 18.31
N SER A 71 -5.19 -7.49 18.60
CA SER A 71 -5.68 -7.14 19.94
C SER A 71 -6.91 -7.91 20.40
N SER A 72 -7.52 -8.74 19.55
CA SER A 72 -8.36 -9.84 20.02
C SER A 72 -7.61 -11.14 19.73
N GLY A 73 -7.45 -12.01 20.73
CA GLY A 73 -6.93 -13.37 20.58
C GLY A 73 -7.87 -14.27 19.76
N GLU A 74 -8.57 -13.71 18.79
CA GLU A 74 -9.42 -14.41 17.85
C GLU A 74 -8.53 -14.74 16.65
N SER A 75 -7.90 -15.91 16.74
CA SER A 75 -7.33 -16.55 15.57
C SER A 75 -8.49 -16.80 14.60
N TYR A 76 -8.60 -15.98 13.56
CA TYR A 76 -9.35 -16.38 12.37
C TYR A 76 -8.63 -17.64 11.88
N GLY A 77 -9.24 -18.79 12.13
CA GLY A 77 -8.73 -20.07 11.67
C GLY A 77 -8.75 -20.08 10.16
N LEU A 78 -7.67 -19.59 9.54
CA LEU A 78 -7.30 -20.00 8.20
C LEU A 78 -7.12 -21.51 8.29
N SER A 79 -7.90 -22.23 7.51
CA SER A 79 -7.75 -23.68 7.44
C SER A 79 -6.33 -23.98 6.95
N GLU A 80 -5.71 -25.10 7.36
CA GLU A 80 -4.36 -25.50 6.88
C GLU A 80 -4.26 -25.61 5.34
N THR A 81 -5.41 -25.60 4.65
CA THR A 81 -5.55 -25.49 3.19
C THR A 81 -5.35 -24.06 2.63
N ASP A 82 -5.67 -23.00 3.37
CA ASP A 82 -5.54 -21.59 2.94
C ASP A 82 -4.08 -21.10 3.01
N GLU A 83 -3.29 -21.58 3.97
CA GLU A 83 -1.88 -21.20 4.13
C GLU A 83 -1.00 -21.66 2.97
N ARG A 84 -1.31 -22.82 2.35
CA ARG A 84 -0.50 -23.37 1.25
C ARG A 84 -0.67 -22.64 -0.08
N GLU A 85 -1.79 -21.94 -0.31
CA GLU A 85 -1.96 -21.09 -1.51
C GLU A 85 -1.30 -19.72 -1.35
N LEU A 86 -1.22 -19.19 -0.13
CA LEU A 86 -0.55 -17.91 0.16
C LEU A 86 0.98 -18.02 0.23
N GLU A 87 1.53 -19.23 0.45
CA GLU A 87 2.96 -19.53 0.46
C GLU A 87 3.66 -19.39 -0.92
N GLY A 88 2.93 -18.98 -1.96
CA GLY A 88 3.41 -18.79 -3.33
C GLY A 88 3.76 -17.33 -3.70
N PRO A 89 3.62 -16.94 -4.99
CA PRO A 89 3.98 -15.61 -5.52
C PRO A 89 3.39 -14.42 -4.76
N LEU A 90 2.25 -14.62 -4.09
CA LEU A 90 1.61 -13.61 -3.25
C LEU A 90 2.49 -13.20 -2.06
N ARG A 91 3.18 -14.12 -1.38
CA ARG A 91 4.06 -13.78 -0.27
C ARG A 91 5.25 -12.93 -0.71
N THR A 92 5.84 -13.24 -1.86
CA THR A 92 6.89 -12.41 -2.48
C THR A 92 6.36 -11.02 -2.85
N LYS A 93 5.13 -10.94 -3.37
CA LYS A 93 4.48 -9.67 -3.75
C LYS A 93 4.04 -8.84 -2.54
N VAL A 94 3.65 -9.46 -1.43
CA VAL A 94 3.44 -8.78 -0.14
C VAL A 94 4.77 -8.27 0.43
N GLN A 95 5.87 -8.99 0.23
CA GLN A 95 7.22 -8.49 0.55
C GLN A 95 7.59 -7.23 -0.25
N VAL A 96 7.06 -7.09 -1.49
CA VAL A 96 7.21 -5.85 -2.28
C VAL A 96 6.46 -4.69 -1.62
N LEU A 97 5.29 -4.89 -1.01
CA LEU A 97 4.65 -3.83 -0.20
C LEU A 97 5.53 -3.39 0.97
N VAL A 98 6.17 -4.35 1.66
CA VAL A 98 7.11 -4.05 2.75
C VAL A 98 8.32 -3.25 2.23
N ALA A 99 8.91 -3.66 1.10
CA ALA A 99 10.02 -2.96 0.48
C ALA A 99 9.65 -1.60 -0.15
N LEU A 100 8.37 -1.35 -0.45
CA LEU A 100 7.86 -0.05 -0.89
C LEU A 100 7.55 0.90 0.28
N ALA A 101 7.37 0.34 1.48
CA ALA A 101 7.09 1.08 2.71
C ALA A 101 8.37 1.50 3.47
N GLU A 102 9.54 0.93 3.10
CA GLU A 102 10.89 1.27 3.60
C GLU A 102 11.60 2.28 2.68
#